data_AF-A0A699HBL6-F1
#
_entry.id   AF-A0A699HBL6-F1
#
_cell.length_a   1.000
_cell.length_b   1.000
_cell.length_c   1.000
_cell.angle_alpha   90.00
_cell.angle_beta   90.00
_cell.angle_gamma   90.00
#
_symmetry.space_group_name_H-M   'P 1'
#
loop_
_entity.id
_entity.type
_entity.pdbx_description
1 polymer ?
#
loop_
_entity_poly.entity_id
_entity_poly.type
_entity_poly.pdbx_seq_one_letter_code
_entity_poly.pdbx_strand_id
1 'polypeptide(L)'
;MPSHQRDITNLLAAAIQACHDMVPPDAVEPLFKQIVNQFMHDKSPTESIAVGLNVVREICLRIPLLMTEDLLQDLVQYKKSHEKAVPFATRSLILLFREVAIVEQLVICWNLSA
;
A
#
# COMPACT_ATOMS: atom_id res chain seq x y z
N MET A 1 4.88 14.72 1.54
CA MET A 1 5.84 14.53 2.65
C MET A 1 7.13 13.95 2.10
N PRO A 2 8.30 14.57 2.33
CA PRO A 2 9.57 14.09 1.77
C PRO A 2 10.00 12.78 2.43
N SER A 3 10.38 11.76 1.65
CA SER A 3 10.84 10.44 2.16
C SER A 3 12.10 10.49 3.04
N HIS A 4 12.78 11.65 3.10
CA HIS A 4 14.02 11.88 3.84
C HIS A 4 13.86 12.81 5.06
N GLN A 5 12.66 12.92 5.62
CA GLN A 5 12.40 13.74 6.81
C GLN A 5 12.77 12.98 8.09
N ARG A 6 13.48 13.63 9.03
CA ARG A 6 13.63 13.09 10.39
C ARG A 6 12.23 12.92 10.97
N ASP A 7 11.95 11.76 11.57
CA ASP A 7 10.64 11.37 12.13
C ASP A 7 9.59 10.85 11.14
N ILE A 8 9.95 10.58 9.88
CA ILE A 8 8.97 10.07 8.91
C ILE A 8 8.27 8.78 9.36
N THR A 9 8.98 7.89 10.05
CA THR A 9 8.40 6.65 10.61
C THR A 9 7.33 6.95 11.66
N ASN A 10 7.55 7.94 12.53
CA ASN A 10 6.59 8.32 13.57
C ASN A 10 5.33 8.92 12.95
N LEU A 11 5.51 9.71 11.89
CA LEU A 11 4.39 10.32 11.18
C LEU A 11 3.57 9.28 10.39
N LEU A 12 4.23 8.33 9.74
CA LEU A 12 3.57 7.20 9.07
C LEU A 12 2.80 6.34 10.09
N ALA A 13 3.40 6.07 11.26
CA ALA A 13 2.74 5.36 12.33
C ALA A 13 1.49 6.11 12.81
N ALA A 14 1.58 7.43 13.03
CA ALA A 14 0.43 8.25 13.41
C ALA A 14 -0.68 8.23 12.35
N ALA A 15 -0.32 8.29 11.06
CA ALA A 15 -1.27 8.17 9.95
C ALA A 15 -2.00 6.82 9.94
N ILE A 16 -1.28 5.72 10.15
CA ILE A 16 -1.87 4.37 10.25
C ILE A 16 -2.83 4.30 11.44
N GLN A 17 -2.44 4.82 12.61
CA GLN A 17 -3.27 4.80 13.81
C GLN A 17 -4.55 5.65 13.66
N ALA A 18 -4.52 6.69 12.82
CA ALA A 18 -5.68 7.52 12.53
C ALA A 18 -6.66 6.87 11.54
N CYS A 19 -6.28 5.79 10.84
CA CYS A 19 -7.18 5.06 9.94
C CYS A 19 -7.97 4.03 10.74
N HIS A 20 -9.30 4.06 10.71
CA HIS A 20 -10.16 3.03 11.31
C HIS A 20 -11.54 3.03 10.65
N ASP A 21 -12.38 2.05 11.00
CA ASP A 21 -13.72 1.79 10.45
C ASP A 21 -14.71 2.97 10.51
N MET A 22 -14.53 3.89 11.48
CA MET A 22 -15.36 5.10 11.62
C MET A 22 -14.83 6.31 10.84
N VAL A 23 -13.70 6.18 10.13
CA VAL A 23 -13.16 7.25 9.28
C VAL A 23 -13.58 6.98 7.83
N PRO A 24 -14.25 7.94 7.17
CA PRO A 24 -14.72 7.72 5.82
C PRO A 24 -13.53 7.68 4.83
N PRO A 25 -13.54 6.78 3.83
CA PRO A 25 -12.40 6.60 2.93
C PRO A 25 -11.98 7.86 2.16
N ASP A 26 -12.93 8.66 1.72
CA ASP A 26 -12.71 9.91 0.98
C ASP A 26 -11.89 10.95 1.78
N ALA A 27 -12.01 10.96 3.11
CA ALA A 27 -11.19 11.80 3.97
C ALA A 27 -9.72 11.34 4.05
N VAL A 28 -9.46 10.04 3.85
CA VAL A 28 -8.11 9.45 3.93
C VAL A 28 -7.43 9.37 2.56
N GLU A 29 -8.22 9.30 1.49
CA GLU A 29 -7.76 9.14 0.10
C GLU A 29 -6.64 10.12 -0.30
N PRO A 30 -6.69 11.43 0.03
CA PRO A 30 -5.62 12.36 -0.34
C PRO A 30 -4.29 12.01 0.33
N LEU A 31 -4.31 11.63 1.61
CA LEU A 31 -3.13 11.22 2.35
C LEU A 31 -2.58 9.90 1.80
N PHE A 32 -3.47 8.94 1.52
CA PHE A 32 -3.12 7.66 0.94
C PHE A 32 -2.40 7.81 -0.41
N LYS A 33 -2.97 8.60 -1.33
CA LYS A 33 -2.36 8.92 -2.64
C LYS A 33 -1.00 9.63 -2.46
N GLN A 34 -0.90 10.52 -1.49
CA GLN A 34 0.37 11.20 -1.21
C GLN A 34 1.45 10.22 -0.73
N ILE A 35 1.11 9.24 0.12
CA ILE A 35 2.06 8.21 0.56
C ILE A 35 2.51 7.38 -0.64
N VAL A 36 1.58 6.91 -1.47
CA VAL A 36 1.90 6.15 -2.69
C VAL A 36 2.88 6.92 -3.56
N ASN A 37 2.52 8.15 -3.94
CA ASN A 37 3.30 8.96 -4.87
C ASN A 37 4.70 9.33 -4.35
N GLN A 38 4.88 9.42 -3.03
CA GLN A 38 6.16 9.83 -2.43
C GLN A 38 7.11 8.67 -2.14
N PHE A 39 6.58 7.46 -1.96
CA PHE A 39 7.39 6.29 -1.56
C PHE A 39 7.54 5.25 -2.67
N MET A 40 6.64 5.25 -3.66
CA MET A 40 6.54 4.20 -4.67
C MET A 40 6.48 4.82 -6.06
N HIS A 41 7.61 5.37 -6.49
CA HIS A 41 7.83 5.86 -7.85
C HIS A 41 9.18 5.35 -8.39
N ASP A 42 9.43 5.48 -9.69
CA ASP A 42 10.60 4.89 -10.39
C ASP A 42 11.97 5.29 -9.82
N LYS A 43 12.01 6.42 -9.09
CA LYS A 43 13.24 6.96 -8.50
C LYS A 43 13.33 6.72 -6.99
N SER A 44 12.35 6.05 -6.39
CA SER A 44 12.36 5.76 -4.96
C SER A 44 13.43 4.71 -4.65
N PRO A 45 14.21 4.89 -3.56
CA PRO A 45 15.05 3.83 -3.04
C PRO A 45 14.22 2.58 -2.71
N THR A 46 14.78 1.39 -2.89
CA THR A 46 14.08 0.12 -2.60
C THR A 46 13.60 0.03 -1.15
N GLU A 47 14.35 0.59 -0.20
CA GLU A 47 13.93 0.71 1.20
C GLU A 47 12.68 1.57 1.37
N SER A 48 12.59 2.70 0.65
CA SER A 48 11.41 3.57 0.67
C SER A 48 10.20 2.87 0.07
N ILE A 49 10.38 2.10 -1.01
CA ILE A 49 9.31 1.30 -1.61
C ILE A 49 8.80 0.25 -0.61
N ALA A 50 9.70 -0.47 0.06
CA ALA A 50 9.34 -1.47 1.06
C ALA A 50 8.56 -0.84 2.24
N VAL A 51 8.98 0.33 2.73
CA VAL A 51 8.25 1.08 3.75
C VAL A 51 6.87 1.49 3.23
N GLY A 52 6.79 2.09 2.04
CA GLY A 52 5.54 2.53 1.42
C GLY A 52 4.52 1.41 1.26
N LEU A 53 4.95 0.25 0.76
CA LEU A 53 4.11 -0.95 0.61
C LEU A 53 3.55 -1.44 1.96
N ASN A 54 4.37 -1.46 3.01
CA ASN A 54 3.92 -1.86 4.34
C ASN A 54 2.92 -0.86 4.94
N VAL A 55 3.16 0.45 4.77
CA VAL A 55 2.21 1.48 5.22
C VAL A 55 0.88 1.36 4.48
N VAL A 56 0.91 1.23 3.16
CA VAL A 56 -0.30 1.04 2.35
C VAL A 56 -1.06 -0.21 2.80
N ARG A 57 -0.38 -1.33 3.02
CA ARG A 57 -1.01 -2.54 3.56
C ARG A 57 -1.70 -2.27 4.90
N GLU A 58 -1.03 -1.59 5.84
CA GLU A 58 -1.61 -1.31 7.16
C GLU A 58 -2.81 -0.36 7.10
N ILE A 59 -2.79 0.63 6.20
CA ILE A 59 -3.94 1.49 5.96
C ILE A 59 -5.09 0.67 5.35
N CYS A 60 -4.82 -0.11 4.31
CA CYS A 60 -5.83 -0.92 3.63
C CYS A 60 -6.39 -2.06 4.49
N LEU A 61 -5.64 -2.54 5.48
CA LEU A 61 -6.16 -3.49 6.48
C LEU A 61 -7.35 -2.90 7.25
N ARG A 62 -7.37 -1.58 7.43
CA ARG A 62 -8.39 -0.84 8.19
C ARG A 62 -9.43 -0.22 7.28
N ILE A 63 -9.02 0.27 6.10
CA ILE A 63 -9.87 0.94 5.12
C ILE A 63 -9.56 0.39 3.72
N PRO A 64 -10.04 -0.82 3.37
CA PRO A 64 -9.66 -1.51 2.13
C PRO A 64 -10.16 -0.80 0.86
N LEU A 65 -11.24 -0.01 0.98
CA LEU A 65 -11.85 0.74 -0.12
C LEU A 65 -10.93 1.80 -0.76
N LEU A 66 -9.80 2.14 -0.11
CA LEU A 66 -8.80 3.07 -0.64
C LEU A 66 -8.01 2.48 -1.82
N MET A 67 -8.00 1.15 -1.97
CA MET A 67 -7.25 0.49 -3.03
C MET A 67 -8.12 0.28 -4.26
N THR A 68 -7.73 0.92 -5.37
CA THR A 68 -8.34 0.69 -6.68
C THR A 68 -7.68 -0.49 -7.39
N GLU A 69 -8.35 -1.03 -8.41
CA GLU A 69 -7.80 -2.10 -9.25
C GLU A 69 -6.49 -1.68 -9.92
N ASP A 70 -6.48 -0.53 -10.61
CA ASP A 70 -5.30 -0.04 -11.32
C ASP A 70 -4.10 0.12 -10.37
N LEU A 71 -4.32 0.73 -9.20
CA LEU A 71 -3.27 0.92 -8.22
C LEU A 71 -2.75 -0.43 -7.70
N LEU A 72 -3.63 -1.39 -7.41
CA LEU A 72 -3.20 -2.71 -6.98
C LEU A 72 -2.38 -3.41 -8.07
N GLN A 73 -2.81 -3.31 -9.34
CA GLN A 73 -2.08 -3.86 -10.49
C GLN A 73 -0.70 -3.22 -10.70
N ASP A 74 -0.54 -1.94 -10.37
CA ASP A 74 0.74 -1.26 -10.37
C ASP A 74 1.63 -1.73 -9.21
N LEU A 75 1.11 -1.72 -7.98
CA LEU A 75 1.88 -2.04 -6.78
C LEU A 75 2.35 -3.51 -6.75
N VAL A 76 1.58 -4.44 -7.30
CA VAL A 76 1.99 -5.85 -7.40
C VAL A 76 3.15 -6.09 -8.37
N GLN A 77 3.47 -5.15 -9.27
CA GLN A 77 4.65 -5.27 -10.13
C GLN A 77 5.95 -5.27 -9.33
N TYR A 78 5.97 -4.66 -8.15
CA TYR A 78 7.12 -4.65 -7.25
C TYR A 78 7.54 -6.05 -6.76
N LYS A 79 6.72 -7.09 -6.97
CA LYS A 79 7.10 -8.50 -6.75
C LYS A 79 8.33 -8.94 -7.54
N LYS A 80 8.66 -8.23 -8.63
CA LYS A 80 9.81 -8.47 -9.51
C LYS A 80 11.12 -7.83 -9.01
N SER A 81 11.08 -7.02 -7.94
CA SER A 81 12.26 -6.39 -7.38
C SER A 81 13.29 -7.41 -6.89
N HIS A 82 14.58 -7.10 -7.06
CA HIS A 82 15.68 -7.92 -6.55
C HIS A 82 15.94 -7.70 -5.05
N GLU A 83 15.47 -6.59 -4.48
CA GLU A 83 15.64 -6.28 -3.06
C GLU A 83 14.61 -7.04 -2.23
N LYS A 84 15.03 -8.03 -1.43
CA LYS A 84 14.14 -9.00 -0.77
C LYS A 84 13.00 -8.33 0.00
N ALA A 85 13.27 -7.23 0.69
CA ALA A 85 12.26 -6.51 1.48
C ALA A 85 11.03 -6.10 0.65
N VAL A 86 11.24 -5.75 -0.63
CA VAL A 86 10.18 -5.25 -1.52
C VAL A 86 9.20 -6.37 -1.94
N PRO A 87 9.63 -7.53 -2.49
CA PRO A 87 8.72 -8.65 -2.75
C PRO A 87 8.04 -9.19 -1.48
N PHE A 88 8.70 -9.15 -0.31
CA PHE A 88 8.04 -9.53 0.95
C PHE A 88 6.87 -8.61 1.29
N ALA A 89 7.06 -7.29 1.24
CA ALA A 89 6.00 -6.31 1.48
C ALA A 89 4.89 -6.38 0.39
N THR A 90 5.28 -6.61 -0.86
CA THR A 90 4.30 -6.77 -1.96
C THR A 90 3.43 -8.01 -1.75
N ARG A 91 4.02 -9.14 -1.34
CA ARG A 91 3.27 -10.38 -1.07
C ARG A 91 2.31 -10.21 0.11
N SER A 92 2.71 -9.51 1.17
CA SER A 92 1.81 -9.28 2.31
C SER A 92 0.61 -8.42 1.94
N LEU A 93 0.77 -7.46 1.01
CA LEU A 93 -0.34 -6.69 0.43
C LEU A 93 -1.26 -7.57 -0.43
N ILE A 94 -0.70 -8.43 -1.29
CA ILE A 94 -1.48 -9.37 -2.09
C ILE A 94 -2.31 -10.31 -1.20
N LEU A 95 -1.70 -10.83 -0.13
CA LEU A 95 -2.40 -11.70 0.81
C LEU A 95 -3.56 -10.99 1.50
N LEU A 96 -3.37 -9.74 1.93
CA LEU A 96 -4.44 -8.93 2.51
C LEU A 96 -5.65 -8.85 1.57
N PHE A 97 -5.45 -8.49 0.29
CA PHE A 97 -6.56 -8.35 -0.65
C PHE A 97 -7.18 -9.68 -1.09
N ARG A 98 -6.44 -10.79 -0.97
CA ARG A 98 -7.01 -12.14 -1.11
C ARG A 98 -7.92 -12.52 0.05
N GLU A 99 -7.57 -12.12 1.28
CA GLU A 99 -8.37 -12.40 2.48
C GLU A 99 -9.59 -11.48 2.59
N VAL A 100 -9.44 -10.21 2.20
CA VAL A 100 -10.50 -9.19 2.31
C VAL A 100 -11.58 -9.38 1.25
N ALA A 101 -11.28 -10.00 0.10
CA ALA A 101 -12.16 -10.29 -1.04
C ALA A 101 -13.63 -9.87 -0.86
N ILE A 102 -13.87 -8.55 -0.97
CA ILE A 102 -15.20 -7.96 -1.10
C ILE A 102 -15.66 -8.23 -2.53
N VAL A 103 -16.96 -8.46 -2.69
CA VAL A 103 -17.70 -9.11 -3.79
C VAL A 103 -17.42 -8.59 -5.23
N GLU A 104 -16.56 -7.59 -5.44
CA GLU A 104 -16.19 -7.06 -6.78
C GLU A 104 -14.72 -7.28 -7.23
N GLN A 105 -13.82 -7.86 -6.42
CA GLN A 105 -12.38 -7.99 -6.76
C GLN A 105 -11.90 -9.41 -7.19
N LEU A 106 -12.82 -10.29 -7.62
CA LEU A 106 -12.46 -11.66 -8.03
C LEU A 106 -11.57 -11.73 -9.29
N VAL A 107 -11.62 -10.72 -10.17
CA VAL A 107 -10.84 -10.72 -11.44
C VAL A 107 -9.34 -10.51 -11.18
N ILE A 108 -8.98 -9.70 -10.19
CA ILE A 108 -7.58 -9.33 -9.89
C ILE A 108 -6.83 -10.50 -9.23
N CYS A 109 -7.49 -11.22 -8.31
CA CYS A 109 -6.90 -12.39 -7.65
C CYS A 109 -6.58 -13.53 -8.62
N TRP A 110 -7.36 -13.65 -9.71
CA TRP A 110 -7.11 -14.64 -10.77
C TRP A 110 -5.89 -14.27 -11.63
N ASN A 111 -5.78 -13.01 -12.05
CA ASN A 111 -4.65 -12.51 -12.85
C ASN A 111 -3.31 -12.44 -12.11
N LEU A 112 -3.31 -12.40 -10.77
CA LEU A 112 -2.09 -12.43 -9.96
C LEU A 112 -1.48 -13.83 -9.80
N SER A 113 -2.23 -14.88 -10.17
CA SER A 113 -1.81 -16.28 -10.07
C SER A 113 -1.35 -16.89 -11.40
N ALA A 114 -1.47 -16.16 -12.51
CA ALA A 114 -0.92 -16.46 -13.83
C ALA A 114 0.38 -15.67 -14.08
#